data_AF-A0A538E7Y1-F1
#
_entry.id   AF-A0A538E7Y1-F1
#
_cell.length_a   1.000
_cell.length_b   1.000
_cell.length_c   1.000
_cell.angle_alpha   90.00
_cell.angle_beta   90.00
_cell.angle_gamma   90.00
#
_symmetry.space_group_name_H-M   'P 1'
#
loop_
_entity.id
_entity.type
_entity.pdbx_description
1 polymer ?
#
loop_
_entity_poly.entity_id
_entity_poly.type
_entity_poly.pdbx_seq_one_letter_code
_entity_poly.pdbx_strand_id
1 'polypeptide(L)'
;MKLDRPENERVLAYLYVEQLPSWRESKSIWVVDGYSLSTHPDLCDRVQEVNAAAGGKATFRFLYGKPVLIAENGVIVAFANGTHTFCMRLPLADCDPELIDAHRYPPSRFPIVRQKQRELDALTAEDWTRLDPYTVDVPKAEGLALLAAHLERAVAATTSHSTE
;
A
#
# COMPACT_ATOMS: atom_id res chain seq x y z
N MET A 1 3.79 -12.58 -14.25
CA MET A 1 3.64 -12.61 -12.78
C MET A 1 2.20 -12.97 -12.45
N LYS A 2 1.96 -14.06 -11.70
CA LYS A 2 0.60 -14.43 -11.26
C LYS A 2 0.32 -13.78 -9.90
N LEU A 3 -0.78 -13.04 -9.78
CA LEU A 3 -1.21 -12.41 -8.53
C LEU A 3 -2.12 -13.30 -7.68
N ASP A 4 -2.58 -14.40 -8.26
CA ASP A 4 -3.37 -15.45 -7.61
C ASP A 4 -2.48 -16.29 -6.69
N ARG A 5 -2.19 -15.70 -5.53
CA ARG A 5 -1.33 -16.22 -4.46
C ARG A 5 -2.16 -16.12 -3.17
N PRO A 6 -2.21 -17.17 -2.33
CA PRO A 6 -2.94 -17.11 -1.05
C PRO A 6 -2.56 -15.90 -0.20
N GLU A 7 -1.29 -15.51 -0.22
CA GLU A 7 -0.76 -14.34 0.48
C GLU A 7 -1.47 -13.05 0.04
N ASN A 8 -1.90 -12.95 -1.21
CA ASN A 8 -2.55 -11.77 -1.75
C ASN A 8 -4.07 -11.70 -1.50
N GLU A 9 -4.71 -12.78 -1.02
CA GLU A 9 -6.18 -12.89 -0.98
C GLU A 9 -6.83 -11.72 -0.22
N ARG A 10 -6.35 -11.43 1.00
CA ARG A 10 -6.91 -10.37 1.85
C ARG A 10 -6.70 -8.97 1.27
N VAL A 11 -5.50 -8.68 0.75
CA VAL A 11 -5.20 -7.36 0.17
C VAL A 11 -5.95 -7.17 -1.14
N LEU A 12 -6.09 -8.20 -1.98
CA LEU A 12 -6.88 -8.12 -3.21
C LEU A 12 -8.37 -7.93 -2.90
N ALA A 13 -8.91 -8.63 -1.89
CA ALA A 13 -10.29 -8.44 -1.44
C ALA A 13 -10.52 -7.00 -0.95
N TYR A 14 -9.61 -6.45 -0.15
CA TYR A 14 -9.66 -5.06 0.31
C TYR A 14 -9.62 -4.07 -0.86
N LEU A 15 -8.65 -4.21 -1.78
CA LEU A 15 -8.52 -3.32 -2.94
C LEU A 15 -9.75 -3.38 -3.87
N TYR A 16 -10.35 -4.56 -4.01
CA TYR A 16 -11.58 -4.74 -4.77
C TYR A 16 -12.77 -4.01 -4.13
N VAL A 17 -12.95 -4.07 -2.80
CA VAL A 17 -14.03 -3.35 -2.11
C VAL A 17 -13.81 -1.84 -2.17
N GLU A 18 -12.56 -1.38 -2.09
CA GLU A 18 -12.19 0.03 -2.15
C GLU A 18 -12.31 0.66 -3.55
N GLN A 19 -12.50 -0.15 -4.60
CA GLN A 19 -12.63 0.36 -5.95
C GLN A 19 -13.82 1.33 -6.08
N LEU A 20 -13.69 2.34 -6.94
CA LEU A 20 -14.79 3.23 -7.32
C LEU A 20 -15.27 2.86 -8.74
N PRO A 21 -16.28 1.96 -8.86
CA PRO A 21 -16.68 1.40 -10.15
C PRO A 21 -17.43 2.40 -11.05
N SER A 22 -17.87 3.54 -10.52
CA SER A 22 -18.73 4.53 -11.18
C SER A 22 -18.08 5.29 -12.36
N TRP A 23 -16.85 4.95 -12.75
CA TRP A 23 -16.08 5.67 -13.78
C TRP A 23 -15.47 4.76 -14.85
N ARG A 24 -15.85 3.48 -14.92
CA ARG A 24 -15.27 2.48 -15.84
C ARG A 24 -15.30 2.88 -17.32
N GLU A 25 -16.25 3.71 -17.73
CA GLU A 25 -16.42 4.19 -19.11
C GLU A 25 -15.88 5.63 -19.33
N SER A 26 -15.34 6.26 -18.29
CA SER A 26 -14.85 7.64 -18.38
C SER A 26 -13.45 7.70 -19.00
N LYS A 27 -13.24 8.65 -19.93
CA LYS A 27 -11.94 8.94 -20.56
C LYS A 27 -11.06 9.90 -19.73
N SER A 28 -11.41 10.09 -18.46
CA SER A 28 -10.67 11.00 -17.59
C SER A 28 -9.26 10.48 -17.33
N ILE A 29 -8.28 11.38 -17.18
CA ILE A 29 -6.93 11.05 -16.69
C ILE A 29 -6.95 10.43 -15.29
N TRP A 30 -8.07 10.61 -14.57
CA TRP A 30 -8.36 9.99 -13.29
C TRP A 30 -8.92 8.57 -13.43
N VAL A 31 -8.85 7.94 -14.60
CA VAL A 31 -9.22 6.53 -14.82
C VAL A 31 -8.00 5.76 -15.33
N VAL A 32 -7.53 4.79 -14.55
CA VAL A 32 -6.39 3.93 -14.86
C VAL A 32 -6.86 2.48 -14.86
N ASP A 33 -6.60 1.76 -15.95
CA ASP A 33 -7.04 0.37 -16.16
C ASP A 33 -8.55 0.15 -15.94
N GLY A 34 -9.36 1.16 -16.28
CA GLY A 34 -10.82 1.14 -16.10
C GLY A 34 -11.29 1.45 -14.67
N TYR A 35 -10.41 1.85 -13.76
CA TYR A 35 -10.78 2.23 -12.39
C TYR A 35 -10.48 3.69 -12.13
N SER A 36 -11.36 4.37 -11.37
CA SER A 36 -11.03 5.72 -10.92
C SER A 36 -9.81 5.70 -10.00
N LEU A 37 -8.77 6.44 -10.39
CA LEU A 37 -7.61 6.79 -9.58
C LEU A 37 -8.14 7.57 -8.38
N SER A 38 -8.31 6.83 -7.30
CA SER A 38 -8.83 7.32 -6.02
C SER A 38 -7.70 7.43 -4.99
N THR A 39 -6.49 7.60 -5.52
CA THR A 39 -5.25 7.88 -4.80
C THR A 39 -4.66 9.16 -5.39
N HIS A 40 -4.19 10.07 -4.55
CA HIS A 40 -3.62 11.34 -5.00
C HIS A 40 -2.36 11.10 -5.84
N PRO A 41 -2.11 11.85 -6.94
CA PRO A 41 -0.93 11.67 -7.79
C PRO A 41 0.38 11.72 -7.01
N ASP A 42 0.54 12.71 -6.11
CA ASP A 42 1.74 12.81 -5.27
C ASP A 42 2.02 11.54 -4.45
N LEU A 43 0.97 10.83 -4.01
CA LEU A 43 1.14 9.58 -3.29
C LEU A 43 1.50 8.44 -4.25
N CYS A 44 0.97 8.40 -5.47
CA CYS A 44 1.40 7.47 -6.50
C CYS A 44 2.90 7.66 -6.83
N ASP A 45 3.32 8.91 -7.06
CA ASP A 45 4.71 9.28 -7.31
C ASP A 45 5.58 8.88 -6.12
N ARG A 46 5.09 9.13 -4.89
CA ARG A 46 5.80 8.73 -3.67
C ARG A 46 6.02 7.22 -3.56
N VAL A 47 5.05 6.38 -3.94
CA VAL A 47 5.24 4.92 -3.99
C VAL A 47 6.33 4.54 -4.99
N GLN A 48 6.39 5.20 -6.15
CA GLN A 48 7.44 4.97 -7.13
C GLN A 48 8.82 5.43 -6.63
N GLU A 49 8.90 6.58 -5.94
CA GLU A 49 10.12 7.07 -5.30
C GLU A 49 10.68 6.07 -4.28
N VAL A 50 9.82 5.54 -3.40
CA VAL A 50 10.20 4.54 -2.39
C VAL A 50 10.78 3.29 -3.07
N ASN A 51 10.13 2.80 -4.13
CA ASN A 51 10.63 1.65 -4.87
C ASN A 51 11.96 1.93 -5.60
N ALA A 52 12.10 3.12 -6.19
CA ALA A 52 13.34 3.52 -6.84
C ALA A 52 14.50 3.64 -5.83
N ALA A 53 14.25 4.20 -4.64
CA ALA A 53 15.22 4.30 -3.56
C ALA A 53 15.64 2.92 -3.01
N ALA A 54 14.76 1.92 -3.05
CA ALA A 54 15.10 0.53 -2.76
C ALA A 54 15.87 -0.18 -3.91
N GLY A 55 16.20 0.53 -5.00
CA GLY A 55 16.84 -0.08 -6.17
C GLY A 55 15.90 -0.92 -7.02
N GLY A 56 14.59 -0.63 -7.00
CA GLY A 56 13.60 -1.28 -7.85
C GLY A 56 13.31 -2.74 -7.49
N LYS A 57 13.33 -3.09 -6.19
CA LYS A 57 13.08 -4.47 -5.71
C LYS A 57 11.70 -5.02 -6.08
N ALA A 58 10.74 -4.14 -6.33
CA ALA A 58 9.37 -4.50 -6.66
C ALA A 58 8.92 -3.85 -7.98
N THR A 59 7.88 -4.42 -8.57
CA THR A 59 7.23 -3.88 -9.76
C THR A 59 6.05 -2.99 -9.34
N PHE A 60 6.08 -1.73 -9.76
CA PHE A 60 4.95 -0.81 -9.59
C PHE A 60 3.81 -1.12 -10.57
N ARG A 61 2.58 -1.23 -10.08
CA ARG A 61 1.37 -1.42 -10.89
C ARG A 61 0.18 -0.68 -10.27
N PHE A 62 -0.87 -0.48 -11.05
CA PHE A 62 -2.18 -0.15 -10.53
C PHE A 62 -3.05 -1.40 -10.44
N LEU A 63 -3.67 -1.63 -9.29
CA LEU A 63 -4.71 -2.66 -9.10
C LEU A 63 -5.96 -1.98 -8.56
N TYR A 64 -7.08 -2.14 -9.26
CA TYR A 64 -8.36 -1.49 -8.90
C TYR A 64 -8.25 0.04 -8.70
N GLY A 65 -7.36 0.69 -9.47
CA GLY A 65 -7.10 2.14 -9.39
C GLY A 65 -6.22 2.57 -8.22
N LYS A 66 -5.55 1.62 -7.54
CA LYS A 66 -4.63 1.86 -6.42
C LYS A 66 -3.19 1.50 -6.80
N PRO A 67 -2.19 2.35 -6.50
CA PRO A 67 -0.79 1.99 -6.70
C PRO A 67 -0.40 0.85 -5.75
N VAL A 68 0.29 -0.15 -6.29
CA VAL A 68 0.82 -1.29 -5.56
C VAL A 68 2.26 -1.56 -5.96
N LEU A 69 3.02 -2.15 -5.03
CA LEU A 69 4.35 -2.72 -5.29
C LEU A 69 4.27 -4.24 -5.14
N ILE A 70 4.80 -4.95 -6.12
CA ILE A 70 4.70 -6.40 -6.22
C ILE A 70 6.10 -7.00 -6.36
N ALA A 71 6.47 -7.88 -5.43
CA ALA A 71 7.73 -8.61 -5.49
C ALA A 71 7.76 -9.56 -6.70
N GLU A 72 8.95 -10.00 -7.12
CA GLU A 72 9.14 -10.85 -8.31
C GLU A 72 8.33 -12.16 -8.25
N ASN A 73 8.16 -12.71 -7.05
CA ASN A 73 7.38 -13.92 -6.77
C ASN A 73 5.84 -13.72 -6.86
N GLY A 74 5.38 -12.51 -7.18
CA GLY A 74 3.97 -12.14 -7.33
C GLY A 74 3.26 -11.70 -6.06
N VAL A 75 3.94 -11.62 -4.92
CA VAL A 75 3.34 -11.16 -3.66
C VAL A 75 3.32 -9.62 -3.62
N ILE A 76 2.17 -9.05 -3.29
CA ILE A 76 2.00 -7.61 -3.09
C ILE A 76 2.64 -7.24 -1.75
N VAL A 77 3.62 -6.35 -1.78
CA VAL A 77 4.42 -5.93 -0.61
C VAL A 77 4.10 -4.52 -0.13
N ALA A 78 3.46 -3.69 -0.95
CA ALA A 78 2.94 -2.40 -0.53
C ALA A 78 1.74 -1.95 -1.38
N PHE A 79 0.89 -1.10 -0.82
CA PHE A 79 -0.14 -0.38 -1.57
C PHE A 79 -0.40 1.00 -0.98
N ALA A 80 -1.02 1.89 -1.76
CA ALA A 80 -1.50 3.18 -1.26
C ALA A 80 -2.94 3.50 -1.67
N ASN A 81 -3.64 4.26 -0.83
CA ASN A 81 -5.03 4.66 -0.99
C ASN A 81 -5.23 6.13 -0.55
N GLY A 82 -6.10 6.86 -1.26
CA GLY A 82 -6.48 8.22 -0.87
C GLY A 82 -5.30 9.18 -0.93
N THR A 83 -5.15 10.02 0.08
CA THR A 83 -4.09 11.05 0.14
C THR A 83 -2.91 10.68 1.03
N HIS A 84 -3.07 9.70 1.93
CA HIS A 84 -2.07 9.43 2.97
C HIS A 84 -2.00 7.96 3.41
N THR A 85 -2.95 7.11 3.02
CA THR A 85 -2.88 5.71 3.42
C THR A 85 -1.80 5.02 2.61
N PHE A 86 -0.71 4.64 3.27
CA PHE A 86 0.34 3.80 2.71
C PHE A 86 0.56 2.61 3.63
N CYS A 87 0.51 1.41 3.06
CA CYS A 87 0.60 0.17 3.81
C CYS A 87 1.70 -0.70 3.22
N MET A 88 2.47 -1.32 4.09
CA MET A 88 3.53 -2.25 3.73
C MET A 88 3.28 -3.60 4.39
N ARG A 89 3.57 -4.67 3.66
CA ARG A 89 3.47 -6.04 4.16
C ARG A 89 4.68 -6.36 5.04
N LEU A 90 4.68 -5.77 6.22
CA LEU A 90 5.69 -5.95 7.24
C LEU A 90 4.98 -5.90 8.60
N PRO A 91 5.20 -6.87 9.51
CA PRO A 91 4.63 -6.83 10.85
C PRO A 91 5.06 -5.58 11.61
N LEU A 92 4.21 -5.11 12.53
CA LEU A 92 4.46 -3.89 13.30
C LEU A 92 5.80 -3.93 14.05
N ALA A 93 6.19 -5.10 14.56
CA ALA A 93 7.42 -5.31 15.31
C ALA A 93 8.70 -5.13 14.46
N ASP A 94 8.58 -5.21 13.14
CA ASP A 94 9.70 -5.07 12.20
C ASP A 94 9.75 -3.67 11.54
N CYS A 95 8.86 -2.77 11.97
CA CYS A 95 8.78 -1.38 11.51
C CYS A 95 9.48 -0.43 12.48
N ASP A 96 10.19 0.55 11.93
CA ASP A 96 10.80 1.63 12.71
C ASP A 96 9.68 2.53 13.28
N PRO A 97 9.66 2.82 14.60
CA PRO A 97 8.56 3.53 15.24
C PRO A 97 8.24 4.91 14.63
N GLU A 98 9.26 5.59 14.12
CA GLU A 98 9.18 6.92 13.51
C GLU A 98 8.41 6.92 12.18
N LEU A 99 8.29 5.74 11.53
CA LEU A 99 7.53 5.61 10.29
C LEU A 99 6.09 5.17 10.52
N ILE A 100 5.74 4.68 11.71
CA ILE A 100 4.41 4.12 11.95
C ILE A 100 3.38 5.26 11.90
N ASP A 101 2.35 5.11 11.06
CA ASP A 101 1.23 6.04 11.06
C ASP A 101 0.39 5.83 12.32
N ALA A 102 0.69 6.64 13.34
CA ALA A 102 -0.02 6.63 14.63
C ALA A 102 -1.42 7.24 14.55
N HIS A 103 -1.81 7.84 13.41
CA HIS A 103 -3.12 8.48 13.25
C HIS A 103 -4.23 7.43 13.08
N ARG A 104 -4.65 6.85 14.21
CA ARG A 104 -5.95 6.16 14.27
C ARG A 104 -7.05 7.20 14.42
N TYR A 105 -7.65 7.59 13.30
CA TYR A 105 -8.83 8.46 13.31
C TYR A 105 -9.94 7.82 14.15
N PRO A 106 -10.68 8.63 14.94
CA PRO A 106 -11.87 8.12 15.60
C PRO A 106 -12.85 7.57 14.56
N PRO A 107 -13.66 6.56 14.92
CA PRO A 107 -14.64 6.00 14.01
C PRO A 107 -15.52 7.08 13.41
N SER A 108 -15.58 7.15 12.08
CA SER A 108 -16.39 8.18 11.42
C SER A 108 -17.86 8.06 11.79
N ARG A 109 -18.56 9.19 11.92
CA ARG A 109 -20.02 9.21 12.09
C ARG A 109 -20.76 8.67 10.86
N PHE A 110 -20.13 8.71 9.70
CA PHE A 110 -20.70 8.24 8.44
C PHE A 110 -20.50 6.72 8.29
N PRO A 111 -21.57 5.92 8.14
CA PRO A 111 -21.49 4.46 8.14
C PRO A 111 -20.52 3.89 7.10
N ILE A 112 -20.55 4.42 5.88
CA ILE A 112 -19.67 3.95 4.78
C ILE A 112 -18.20 4.18 5.13
N VAL A 113 -17.85 5.37 5.62
CA VAL A 113 -16.46 5.69 6.00
C VAL A 113 -16.00 4.82 7.17
N ARG A 114 -16.89 4.57 8.14
CA ARG A 114 -16.61 3.67 9.27
C ARG A 114 -16.35 2.23 8.82
N GLN A 115 -17.11 1.75 7.83
CA GLN A 115 -16.91 0.41 7.26
C GLN A 115 -15.54 0.31 6.59
N LYS A 116 -15.16 1.29 5.77
CA LYS A 116 -13.83 1.36 5.14
C LYS A 116 -12.68 1.37 6.16
N GLN A 117 -12.84 2.13 7.25
CA GLN A 117 -11.88 2.15 8.36
C GLN A 117 -11.71 0.75 8.99
N ARG A 118 -12.82 0.03 9.22
CA ARG A 118 -12.78 -1.34 9.78
C ARG A 118 -12.12 -2.34 8.85
N GLU A 119 -12.36 -2.25 7.56
CA GLU A 119 -11.74 -3.13 6.57
C GLU A 119 -10.23 -2.91 6.50
N LEU A 120 -9.78 -1.64 6.53
CA LEU A 120 -8.36 -1.32 6.62
C LEU A 120 -7.75 -1.76 7.97
N ASP A 121 -8.46 -1.55 9.09
CA ASP A 121 -8.03 -2.04 10.41
C ASP A 121 -7.87 -3.56 10.43
N ALA A 122 -8.79 -4.30 9.80
CA ALA A 122 -8.73 -5.76 9.71
C ALA A 122 -7.57 -6.25 8.83
N LEU A 123 -7.22 -5.54 7.76
CA LEU A 123 -6.04 -5.84 6.96
C LEU A 123 -4.75 -5.59 7.75
N THR A 124 -4.70 -4.50 8.50
CA THR A 124 -3.51 -4.02 9.24
C THR A 124 -3.38 -4.58 10.67
N ALA A 125 -4.18 -5.59 11.02
CA ALA A 125 -4.11 -6.26 12.31
C ALA A 125 -3.00 -7.33 12.38
N GLU A 126 -2.42 -7.72 11.25
CA GLU A 126 -1.49 -8.86 11.15
C GLU A 126 -0.22 -8.50 10.36
N ASP A 127 -0.08 -9.00 9.14
CA ASP A 127 1.14 -8.92 8.31
C ASP A 127 1.30 -7.58 7.57
N TRP A 128 0.42 -6.61 7.84
CA TRP A 128 0.45 -5.28 7.24
C TRP A 128 0.53 -4.19 8.27
N THR A 129 1.39 -3.21 8.02
CA THR A 129 1.53 -2.01 8.84
C THR A 129 1.28 -0.76 8.03
N ARG A 130 0.60 0.23 8.62
CA ARG A 130 0.45 1.57 8.05
C ARG A 130 1.68 2.38 8.38
N LEU A 131 2.29 2.96 7.34
CA LEU A 131 3.43 3.83 7.49
C LEU A 131 3.07 5.23 6.99
N ASP A 132 3.63 6.26 7.60
CA ASP A 132 3.54 7.62 7.11
C ASP A 132 4.34 7.74 5.79
N PRO A 133 3.69 7.92 4.63
CA PRO A 133 4.40 8.02 3.36
C PRO A 133 5.25 9.30 3.25
N TYR A 134 4.94 10.32 4.03
CA TYR A 134 5.59 11.64 3.96
C TYR A 134 6.65 11.84 5.04
N THR A 135 6.72 10.92 6.02
CA THR A 135 7.70 10.89 7.10
C THR A 135 7.83 12.26 7.76
N VAL A 136 6.71 12.84 8.20
CA VAL A 136 6.61 14.26 8.59
C VAL A 136 7.54 14.65 9.73
N ASP A 137 7.89 13.70 10.58
CA ASP A 137 8.76 13.88 11.73
C ASP A 137 10.25 13.57 11.44
N VAL A 138 10.58 13.19 10.21
CA VAL A 138 11.92 12.77 9.79
C VAL A 138 12.38 13.60 8.58
N PRO A 139 13.66 13.99 8.46
CA PRO A 139 14.17 14.65 7.26
C PRO A 139 13.84 13.86 5.98
N LYS A 140 13.34 14.54 4.95
CA LYS A 140 12.79 13.91 3.73
C LYS A 140 13.68 12.81 3.11
N ALA A 141 15.00 13.04 3.05
CA ALA A 141 15.94 12.08 2.48
C ALA A 141 16.13 10.84 3.37
N GLU A 142 16.20 11.04 4.68
CA GLU A 142 16.29 9.99 5.68
C GLU A 142 15.00 9.16 5.72
N GLY A 143 13.85 9.82 5.78
CA GLY A 143 12.56 9.14 5.74
C GLY A 143 12.35 8.31 4.47
N LEU A 144 12.77 8.82 3.30
CA LEU A 144 12.76 8.04 2.06
C LEU A 144 13.68 6.80 2.14
N ALA A 145 14.88 6.95 2.69
CA ALA A 145 15.82 5.83 2.86
C ALA A 145 15.27 4.77 3.83
N LEU A 146 14.64 5.19 4.93
CA LEU A 146 13.99 4.29 5.88
C LEU A 146 12.83 3.53 5.21
N LEU A 147 11.93 4.22 4.49
CA LEU A 147 10.84 3.58 3.75
C LEU A 147 11.36 2.58 2.70
N ALA A 148 12.44 2.93 2.00
CA ALA A 148 13.10 2.03 1.05
C ALA A 148 13.64 0.77 1.75
N ALA A 149 14.32 0.92 2.89
CA ALA A 149 14.83 -0.21 3.67
C ALA A 149 13.70 -1.13 4.16
N HIS A 150 12.54 -0.59 4.54
CA HIS A 150 11.38 -1.40 4.90
C HIS A 150 10.83 -2.16 3.69
N LEU A 151 10.78 -1.54 2.51
CA LEU A 151 10.38 -2.22 1.29
C LEU A 151 11.32 -3.39 0.97
N GLU A 152 12.64 -3.20 1.14
CA GLU A 152 13.61 -4.29 0.98
C GLU A 152 13.33 -5.45 1.94
N ARG A 153 13.05 -5.16 3.22
CA ARG A 153 12.68 -6.18 4.22
C ARG A 153 11.38 -6.90 3.85
N ALA A 154 10.35 -6.15 3.43
CA ALA A 154 9.08 -6.70 3.01
C ALA A 154 9.25 -7.64 1.81
N VAL A 155 10.05 -7.26 0.81
CA VAL A 155 10.36 -8.12 -0.33
C VAL A 155 11.11 -9.38 0.11
N ALA A 156 12.16 -9.24 0.93
CA ALA A 156 12.95 -10.38 1.42
C ALA A 156 12.11 -11.39 2.21
N ALA A 157 11.20 -10.92 3.07
CA ALA A 157 10.31 -11.77 3.85
C ALA A 157 9.42 -12.66 2.96
N THR A 158 8.98 -12.17 1.80
CA THR A 158 8.16 -12.97 0.87
C THR A 158 8.96 -14.07 0.15
N THR A 159 10.28 -13.92 0.05
CA THR A 159 11.16 -14.94 -0.54
C THR A 159 11.43 -16.07 0.44
N SER A 160 11.64 -15.77 1.73
CA SER A 160 11.90 -16.77 2.78
C SER A 160 10.72 -17.74 3.00
N HIS A 161 9.49 -17.28 2.82
CA HIS A 161 8.28 -18.11 2.93
C HIS A 161 8.01 -18.99 1.69
N SER A 162 8.76 -18.82 0.59
CA SER A 162 8.59 -19.64 -0.62
C SER A 162 9.49 -20.89 -0.62
N THR A 163 10.28 -21.12 0.43
CA THR A 163 11.26 -22.22 0.55
C THR A 163 10.85 -23.35 1.50
N GLU A 164 9.63 -23.33 2.05
CA GLU A 164 9.02 -24.44 2.81
C GLU A 164 7.90 -25.10 2.01
#